data_AF-A0A1L5KU57-F1
#
_entry.id   AF-A0A1L5KU57-F1
#
_cell.length_a   1.000
_cell.length_b   1.000
_cell.length_c   1.000
_cell.angle_alpha   90.00
_cell.angle_beta   90.00
_cell.angle_gamma   90.00
#
_symmetry.space_group_name_H-M   'P 1'
#
loop_
_entity.id
_entity.type
_entity.pdbx_description
1 polymer ?
#
loop_
_entity_poly.entity_id
_entity_poly.type
_entity_poly.pdbx_seq_one_letter_code
_entity_poly.pdbx_strand_id
1 'polypeptide(L)'
;AVLMHMLAQVCDMKVGELVHVIADAHIYDRHVELVKELITRQQHPAPKFWLNPEIKDFYQFTPDDIKVTDYVTGPQIKNIPVAI
;
A
#
# COMPACT_ATOMS: atom_id res chain seq x y z
N ALA A 1 -0.27 2.09 -5.28
CA ALA A 1 -0.81 0.96 -6.09
C ALA A 1 -2.33 1.06 -6.31
N VAL A 2 -3.14 1.30 -5.27
CA VAL A 2 -4.62 1.34 -5.37
C VAL A 2 -5.13 2.28 -6.47
N LEU A 3 -4.62 3.52 -6.53
CA LEU A 3 -4.99 4.49 -7.57
C LEU A 3 -4.81 3.95 -9.00
N MET A 4 -3.72 3.21 -9.26
CA MET A 4 -3.50 2.59 -10.57
C MET A 4 -4.55 1.54 -10.91
N HIS A 5 -5.01 0.76 -9.92
CA HIS A 5 -6.05 -0.25 -10.13
C HIS A 5 -7.40 0.43 -10.45
N MET A 6 -7.74 1.49 -9.71
CA MET A 6 -8.96 2.28 -9.94
C MET A 6 -8.98 2.88 -11.34
N LEU A 7 -7.88 3.55 -11.74
CA LEU A 7 -7.75 4.14 -13.08
C LEU A 7 -7.79 3.08 -14.18
N ALA A 8 -7.06 1.98 -14.01
CA ALA A 8 -7.07 0.91 -15.00
C ALA A 8 -8.49 0.36 -15.21
N GLN A 9 -9.25 0.13 -14.15
CA GLN A 9 -10.62 -0.40 -14.25
C GLN A 9 -11.57 0.53 -15.01
N VAL A 10 -11.58 1.84 -14.70
CA VAL A 10 -12.52 2.79 -15.32
C VAL A 10 -12.12 3.19 -16.75
N CYS A 11 -10.85 2.98 -17.10
CA CYS A 11 -10.33 3.21 -18.45
C CYS A 11 -10.32 1.94 -19.33
N ASP A 12 -10.91 0.83 -18.87
CA ASP A 12 -10.89 -0.48 -19.55
C ASP A 12 -9.47 -0.98 -19.88
N MET A 13 -8.56 -0.81 -18.92
CA MET A 13 -7.17 -1.21 -18.99
C MET A 13 -6.84 -2.30 -17.95
N LYS A 14 -5.71 -2.98 -18.18
CA LYS A 14 -5.12 -3.87 -17.19
C LYS A 14 -4.10 -3.09 -16.36
N VAL A 15 -4.01 -3.41 -15.06
CA VAL A 15 -2.98 -2.80 -14.23
C VAL A 15 -1.60 -3.28 -14.67
N GLY A 16 -0.67 -2.33 -14.79
CA GLY A 16 0.73 -2.60 -15.08
C GLY A 16 1.60 -2.56 -13.82
N GLU A 17 2.84 -2.12 -14.00
CA GLU A 17 3.84 -2.03 -12.93
C GLU A 17 3.84 -0.66 -12.26
N LEU A 18 3.95 -0.65 -10.93
CA LEU A 18 4.18 0.59 -10.17
C LEU A 18 5.69 0.85 -10.10
N VAL A 19 6.17 1.84 -10.85
CA VAL A 19 7.54 2.34 -10.74
C VAL A 19 7.55 3.56 -9.83
N HIS A 20 8.15 3.44 -8.64
CA HIS A 20 8.27 4.53 -7.68
C HIS A 20 9.71 5.06 -7.67
N VAL A 21 9.87 6.33 -8.05
CA VAL A 21 11.17 7.01 -8.09
C VAL A 21 11.28 7.94 -6.88
N ILE A 22 12.36 7.80 -6.12
CA ILE A 22 12.64 8.62 -4.93
C ILE A 22 13.94 9.37 -5.17
N ALA A 23 13.91 10.70 -5.08
CA ALA A 23 15.09 11.55 -5.24
C ALA A 23 15.91 11.65 -3.95
N ASP A 24 15.25 11.86 -2.82
CA ASP A 24 15.87 11.90 -1.49
C ASP A 24 15.17 10.85 -0.61
N ALA A 25 15.86 9.73 -0.38
CA ALA A 25 15.41 8.68 0.51
C ALA A 25 16.24 8.74 1.81
N HIS A 26 15.60 9.11 2.91
CA HIS A 26 16.24 9.22 4.22
C HIS A 26 15.40 8.59 5.33
N ILE A 27 16.07 8.26 6.43
CA ILE A 27 15.46 7.74 7.65
C ILE A 27 15.73 8.77 8.75
N TYR A 28 14.69 9.23 9.44
CA TYR A 28 14.88 10.06 10.62
C TYR A 28 15.62 9.26 11.72
N ASP A 29 16.52 9.92 12.43
CA ASP A 29 17.28 9.35 13.56
C ASP A 29 16.39 8.58 14.55
N ARG A 30 15.26 9.17 14.95
CA ARG A 30 14.24 8.58 15.84
C ARG A 30 13.50 7.36 15.25
N HIS A 31 13.72 7.03 13.98
CA HIS A 31 13.17 5.84 13.31
C HIS A 31 14.21 4.74 13.09
N VAL A 32 15.51 5.01 13.29
CA VAL A 32 16.59 4.05 12.94
C VAL A 32 16.43 2.71 13.66
N GLU A 33 16.22 2.70 14.98
CA GLU A 33 16.07 1.45 15.74
C GLU A 33 14.77 0.72 15.38
N LEU A 34 13.70 1.45 15.04
CA LEU A 34 12.44 0.85 14.57
C LEU A 34 12.65 0.15 13.22
N VAL A 35 13.36 0.79 12.29
CA VAL A 35 13.65 0.22 10.96
C VAL A 35 14.55 -1.00 11.09
N LYS A 36 15.61 -0.95 11.91
CA LYS A 36 16.49 -2.10 12.18
C LYS A 36 15.72 -3.31 12.66
N GLU A 37 14.76 -3.12 13.56
CA GLU A 37 13.91 -4.21 14.04
C GLU A 37 13.01 -4.73 12.90
N LEU A 38 12.30 -3.85 12.17
CA LEU A 38 11.40 -4.23 11.09
C LEU A 38 12.06 -5.06 10.00
N ILE A 39 13.27 -4.70 9.56
CA ILE A 39 13.96 -5.40 8.47
C ILE A 39 14.46 -6.80 8.87
N THR A 40 14.46 -7.13 10.16
CA THR A 40 14.80 -8.48 10.65
C THR A 40 13.60 -9.42 10.74
N ARG A 41 12.38 -8.89 10.59
CA ARG A 41 11.15 -9.68 10.71
C ARG A 41 10.98 -10.62 9.53
N GLN A 42 10.26 -11.72 9.78
CA GLN A 42 9.84 -12.63 8.73
C GLN A 42 8.96 -11.91 7.70
N GLN A 43 9.28 -12.08 6.41
CA GLN A 43 8.47 -11.59 5.31
C GLN A 43 7.34 -12.56 5.02
N HIS A 44 6.17 -12.02 4.69
CA HIS A 44 5.01 -12.78 4.24
C HIS A 44 4.71 -12.50 2.77
N PRO A 45 4.05 -13.41 2.06
CA PRO A 45 3.57 -13.15 0.70
C PRO A 45 2.73 -11.87 0.64
N ALA A 46 2.76 -11.21 -0.52
CA ALA A 46 1.90 -10.06 -0.76
C ALA A 46 0.41 -10.48 -0.65
N PRO A 47 -0.46 -9.62 -0.11
CA PRO A 47 -1.88 -9.89 -0.06
C PRO A 47 -2.49 -9.86 -1.47
N LYS A 48 -3.72 -10.36 -1.59
CA LYS A 48 -4.53 -10.15 -2.79
C LYS A 48 -5.36 -8.90 -2.63
N PHE A 49 -5.41 -8.10 -3.68
CA PHE A 49 -6.23 -6.90 -3.77
C PHE A 49 -7.43 -7.17 -4.67
N TRP A 50 -8.63 -6.88 -4.17
CA TRP A 50 -9.87 -6.94 -4.93
C TRP A 50 -10.50 -5.54 -4.95
N LEU A 51 -10.99 -5.17 -6.13
CA LEU A 51 -11.72 -3.93 -6.40
C LEU A 51 -13.07 -4.30 -6.99
N ASN A 52 -14.14 -3.63 -6.54
CA ASN A 52 -15.49 -3.90 -7.04
C ASN A 52 -15.57 -3.67 -8.56
N PRO A 53 -15.81 -4.72 -9.38
CA PRO A 53 -15.78 -4.61 -10.84
C PRO A 53 -16.99 -3.85 -11.41
N GLU A 54 -18.04 -3.64 -10.61
CA GLU A 54 -19.27 -2.96 -11.03
C GLU A 54 -19.08 -1.44 -11.15
N ILE A 55 -18.11 -0.85 -10.44
CA ILE A 55 -17.85 0.58 -10.48
C ILE A 55 -17.14 0.96 -11.80
N LYS A 56 -17.76 1.85 -12.57
CA LYS A 56 -17.26 2.37 -13.86
C LYS A 56 -16.93 3.85 -13.86
N ASP A 57 -17.28 4.57 -12.79
CA ASP A 57 -16.93 5.97 -12.58
C ASP A 57 -15.91 6.07 -11.44
N PHE A 58 -14.79 6.75 -11.70
CA PHE A 58 -13.72 6.93 -10.74
C PHE A 58 -14.18 7.56 -9.43
N TYR A 59 -15.16 8.47 -9.49
CA TYR A 59 -15.64 9.18 -8.30
C TYR A 59 -16.70 8.42 -7.50
N GLN A 60 -17.14 7.25 -7.97
CA GLN A 60 -18.12 6.40 -7.28
C GLN A 60 -17.48 5.38 -6.34
N PHE A 61 -16.16 5.21 -6.37
CA PHE A 61 -15.48 4.29 -5.45
C PHE A 61 -15.62 4.75 -3.99
N THR A 62 -15.93 3.80 -3.13
CA THR A 62 -15.99 3.95 -1.68
C THR A 62 -15.04 2.96 -0.99
N PRO A 63 -14.78 3.09 0.33
CA PRO A 63 -14.01 2.09 1.06
C PRO A 63 -14.56 0.66 0.97
N ASP A 64 -15.88 0.49 0.81
CA ASP A 64 -16.53 -0.82 0.74
C ASP A 64 -16.26 -1.55 -0.60
N ASP A 65 -15.83 -0.82 -1.62
CA ASP A 65 -15.45 -1.35 -2.93
C ASP A 65 -14.05 -1.95 -2.96
N ILE A 66 -13.32 -1.88 -1.85
CA ILE A 66 -11.94 -2.36 -1.73
C ILE A 66 -11.89 -3.48 -0.71
N LYS A 67 -11.26 -4.60 -1.10
CA LYS A 67 -10.96 -5.69 -0.17
C LYS A 67 -9.51 -6.12 -0.32
N VAL A 68 -8.89 -6.41 0.82
CA VAL A 68 -7.56 -7.00 0.89
C VAL A 68 -7.71 -8.34 1.58
N THR A 69 -7.41 -9.43 0.87
CA THR A 69 -7.47 -10.80 1.40
C THR A 69 -6.07 -11.38 1.51
N ASP A 70 -5.93 -12.44 2.33
CA ASP A 70 -4.65 -13.11 2.59
C ASP A 70 -3.55 -12.17 3.16
N TYR A 71 -3.96 -11.08 3.82
CA TYR A 71 -3.03 -10.14 4.44
C TYR A 71 -2.52 -10.65 5.78
N VAL A 72 -1.31 -11.22 5.76
CA VAL A 72 -0.57 -11.61 6.96
C VAL A 72 0.41 -10.49 7.31
N THR A 73 0.37 -10.01 8.55
CA THR A 73 1.20 -8.89 9.01
C THR A 73 1.83 -9.19 10.37
N GLY A 74 2.99 -8.59 10.61
CA GLY A 74 3.65 -8.65 11.91
C GLY A 74 3.04 -7.69 12.93
N PRO A 75 3.54 -7.70 14.19
CA PRO A 75 3.08 -6.80 15.23
C PRO A 75 3.22 -5.32 14.81
N GLN A 76 2.14 -4.54 14.90
CA GLN A 76 2.20 -3.13 14.51
C GLN A 76 3.10 -2.34 15.46
N ILE A 77 4.04 -1.56 14.90
CA ILE A 77 4.72 -0.50 15.65
C ILE A 77 3.79 0.70 15.75
N LYS A 78 3.45 1.11 16.97
CA LYS A 78 2.53 2.22 17.24
C LYS A 78 3.31 3.47 17.67
N ASN A 79 2.67 4.63 17.57
CA ASN A 79 3.21 5.91 18.05
C ASN A 79 4.56 6.29 17.44
N ILE A 80 4.74 6.05 16.14
CA ILE A 80 5.95 6.46 15.41
C ILE A 80 5.99 8.00 15.41
N PRO A 81 7.05 8.64 15.95
CA PRO A 81 7.11 10.08 16.09
C PRO A 81 7.27 10.76 14.72
N VAL A 82 6.39 11.70 14.41
CA VAL A 82 6.42 12.44 13.13
C VAL A 82 7.29 13.69 13.29
N ALA A 83 8.13 13.95 12.28
CA ALA A 83 8.83 15.22 12.17
C ALA A 83 7.83 16.34 11.86
N ILE A 84 7.83 17.42 12.65
CA ILE A 84 7.11 18.65 12.34
C ILE A 84 8.10 19.64 11.74
#